data_AF-A0A9W9XTL0-F1
#
_entry.id   AF-A0A9W9XTL0-F1
#
_cell.length_a   1.000
_cell.length_b   1.000
_cell.length_c   1.000
_cell.angle_alpha   90.00
_cell.angle_beta   90.00
_cell.angle_gamma   90.00
#
_symmetry.space_group_name_H-M   'P 1'
#
loop_
_entity.id
_entity.type
_entity.pdbx_description
1 polymer ?
#
loop_
_entity_poly.entity_id
_entity_poly.type
_entity_poly.pdbx_seq_one_letter_code
_entity_poly.pdbx_strand_id
1 'polypeptide(L)'
;MGNVSKGHADAVLSDLDISRDELAPELRIQNAGMSNVKTLLPLRSIEKLNDMKLDYRRTKKLCDNIKSTGFYAYVVINRELQMYEAREVPKEYGHWEDSATALAFMLLLNDFPDPHWTLRIRQGWTRDRRGEINLRFRKWGNEVVGCWIGGTAKFETEKRVGK
;
A
#
# COMPACT_ATOMS: atom_id res chain seq x y z
N MET A 1 5.69 -7.34 13.02
CA MET A 1 5.51 -7.30 11.56
C MET A 1 6.76 -7.89 10.91
N GLY A 2 6.66 -8.50 9.73
CA GLY A 2 7.81 -9.19 9.15
C GLY A 2 7.53 -9.84 7.81
N ASN A 3 8.59 -10.38 7.22
CA ASN A 3 8.53 -11.09 5.94
C ASN A 3 7.49 -12.21 5.99
N VAL A 4 6.69 -12.29 4.93
CA VAL A 4 5.81 -13.44 4.71
C VAL A 4 6.68 -14.67 4.45
N SER A 5 6.29 -15.84 4.98
CA SER A 5 7.06 -17.08 4.75
C SER A 5 7.19 -17.35 3.25
N LYS A 6 8.26 -18.02 2.82
CA LYS A 6 8.48 -18.30 1.39
C LYS A 6 7.28 -19.02 0.75
N GLY A 7 6.72 -20.02 1.42
CA GLY A 7 5.53 -20.73 0.92
C GLY A 7 4.30 -19.83 0.77
N HIS A 8 4.07 -18.92 1.71
CA HIS A 8 2.97 -17.95 1.60
C HIS A 8 3.24 -16.89 0.53
N ALA A 9 4.47 -16.42 0.38
CA ALA A 9 4.85 -15.50 -0.69
C ALA A 9 4.64 -16.12 -2.07
N ASP A 10 4.99 -17.40 -2.23
CA ASP A 10 4.81 -18.14 -3.47
C ASP A 10 3.33 -18.38 -3.79
N ALA A 11 2.51 -18.67 -2.76
CA ALA A 11 1.05 -18.75 -2.90
C ALA A 11 0.44 -17.40 -3.33
N VAL A 12 0.90 -16.29 -2.74
CA VAL A 12 0.45 -14.94 -3.14
C VAL A 12 0.78 -14.66 -4.61
N LEU A 13 2.01 -14.92 -5.03
CA LEU A 13 2.41 -14.72 -6.42
C LEU A 13 1.59 -15.57 -7.40
N SER A 14 1.40 -16.85 -7.07
CA SER A 14 0.60 -17.78 -7.88
C SER A 14 -0.86 -17.36 -7.99
N ASP A 15 -1.52 -17.03 -6.87
CA ASP A 15 -2.95 -16.73 -6.84
C ASP A 15 -3.30 -15.37 -7.46
N LEU A 16 -2.34 -14.42 -7.44
CA LEU A 16 -2.51 -13.09 -8.01
C LEU A 16 -2.01 -12.98 -9.46
N ASP A 17 -1.47 -14.06 -10.04
CA ASP A 17 -0.86 -14.09 -11.38
C ASP A 17 0.25 -13.03 -11.53
N ILE A 18 1.18 -13.08 -10.58
CA ILE A 18 2.33 -12.17 -10.51
C ILE A 18 3.60 -13.01 -10.53
N SER A 19 4.40 -12.77 -11.55
CA SER A 19 5.74 -13.34 -11.67
C SER A 19 6.72 -12.64 -10.71
N ARG A 20 7.80 -13.33 -10.35
CA ARG A 20 8.79 -12.74 -9.42
C ARG A 20 9.50 -11.51 -10.00
N ASP A 21 9.68 -11.44 -11.31
CA ASP A 21 10.32 -10.30 -11.99
C ASP A 21 9.42 -9.06 -12.05
N GLU A 22 8.12 -9.22 -11.79
CA GLU A 22 7.19 -8.11 -11.58
C GLU A 22 7.26 -7.52 -10.16
N LEU A 23 7.97 -8.16 -9.22
CA LEU A 23 8.26 -7.57 -7.92
C LEU A 23 9.41 -6.57 -8.01
N ALA A 24 9.44 -5.60 -7.10
CA ALA A 24 10.60 -4.72 -6.96
C ALA A 24 11.83 -5.55 -6.51
N PRO A 25 12.99 -5.48 -7.20
CA PRO A 25 14.11 -6.41 -7.03
C PRO A 25 14.68 -6.55 -5.61
N GLU A 26 14.54 -5.53 -4.78
CA GLU A 26 15.12 -5.47 -3.43
C GLU A 26 14.07 -5.58 -2.31
N LEU A 27 12.79 -5.60 -2.66
CA LEU A 27 11.70 -5.56 -1.69
C LEU A 27 10.99 -6.90 -1.61
N ARG A 28 10.57 -7.24 -0.39
CA ARG A 28 9.90 -8.50 -0.09
C ARG A 28 8.44 -8.29 0.25
N ILE A 29 7.63 -9.32 -0.01
CA ILE A 29 6.25 -9.39 0.46
C ILE A 29 6.26 -9.44 2.00
N GLN A 30 5.57 -8.49 2.62
CA GLN A 30 5.64 -8.26 4.07
C GLN A 30 4.25 -8.04 4.65
N ASN A 31 4.02 -8.57 5.83
CA ASN A 31 2.80 -8.27 6.58
C ASN A 31 3.01 -7.01 7.42
N ALA A 32 2.10 -6.04 7.28
CA ALA A 32 2.10 -4.76 8.00
C ALA A 32 0.72 -4.47 8.60
N GLY A 33 0.67 -3.87 9.80
CA GLY A 33 -0.57 -3.57 10.54
C GLY A 33 -0.60 -4.21 11.93
N MET A 34 -1.29 -3.56 12.89
CA MET A 34 -1.41 -4.03 14.28
C MET A 34 -2.73 -4.77 14.53
N SER A 35 -3.87 -4.12 14.32
CA SER A 35 -5.21 -4.74 14.46
C SER A 35 -5.67 -5.43 13.17
N ASN A 36 -5.45 -4.76 12.04
CA ASN A 36 -5.77 -5.27 10.70
C ASN A 36 -4.47 -5.48 9.92
N VAL A 37 -3.94 -6.70 9.94
CA VAL A 37 -2.73 -7.04 9.19
C VAL A 37 -3.06 -7.01 7.69
N LYS A 38 -2.31 -6.25 6.91
CA LYS A 38 -2.35 -6.22 5.45
C LYS A 38 -1.04 -6.79 4.89
N THR A 39 -1.12 -7.47 3.77
CA THR A 39 0.04 -8.00 3.05
C THR A 39 0.48 -7.00 2.00
N LEU A 40 1.64 -6.40 2.21
CA LEU A 40 2.24 -5.45 1.28
C LEU A 40 2.89 -6.18 0.12
N LEU A 41 2.62 -5.70 -1.09
CA LEU A 41 3.08 -6.31 -2.33
C LEU A 41 3.88 -5.28 -3.15
N PRO A 42 5.22 -5.30 -3.08
CA PRO A 42 6.05 -4.35 -3.82
C PRO A 42 6.14 -4.74 -5.30
N LEU A 43 5.57 -3.92 -6.17
CA LEU A 43 5.60 -4.11 -7.61
C LEU A 43 6.68 -3.24 -8.25
N ARG A 44 7.22 -3.73 -9.37
CA ARG A 44 8.24 -3.05 -10.16
C ARG A 44 7.68 -1.84 -10.93
N SER A 45 6.41 -1.88 -11.35
CA SER A 45 5.88 -0.90 -12.30
C SER A 45 4.43 -0.49 -11.99
N ILE A 46 4.11 0.76 -12.33
CA ILE A 46 2.78 1.34 -12.12
C ILE A 46 1.74 0.73 -13.07
N GLU A 47 2.16 0.29 -14.24
CA GLU A 47 1.33 -0.41 -15.22
C GLU A 47 0.79 -1.70 -14.59
N LYS A 48 1.67 -2.53 -14.01
CA LYS A 48 1.23 -3.76 -13.33
C LYS A 48 0.27 -3.45 -12.18
N LEU A 49 0.59 -2.45 -11.34
CA LEU A 49 -0.28 -2.02 -10.23
C LEU A 49 -1.69 -1.64 -10.73
N ASN A 50 -1.78 -0.92 -11.85
CA ASN A 50 -3.03 -0.49 -12.45
C ASN A 50 -3.81 -1.64 -13.10
N ASP A 51 -3.09 -2.58 -13.71
CA ASP A 51 -3.64 -3.73 -14.44
C ASP A 51 -4.06 -4.89 -13.55
N MET A 52 -3.64 -4.91 -12.27
CA MET A 52 -4.08 -5.92 -11.31
C MET A 52 -5.60 -6.05 -11.30
N LYS A 53 -6.12 -7.19 -11.76
CA LYS A 53 -7.53 -7.57 -11.67
C LYS A 53 -7.63 -8.71 -10.68
N LEU A 54 -8.09 -8.41 -9.48
CA LEU A 54 -8.20 -9.42 -8.43
C LEU A 54 -9.66 -9.71 -8.16
N ASP A 55 -10.02 -10.98 -8.36
CA ASP A 55 -11.32 -11.53 -8.01
C ASP A 55 -11.47 -11.54 -6.48
N TYR A 56 -12.51 -10.88 -5.98
CA TYR A 56 -12.75 -10.73 -4.54
C TYR A 56 -12.74 -12.07 -3.79
N ARG A 57 -13.34 -13.13 -4.37
CA ARG A 57 -13.44 -14.44 -3.72
C ARG A 57 -12.07 -15.10 -3.60
N ARG A 58 -11.27 -15.04 -4.67
CA ARG A 58 -9.88 -15.53 -4.66
C ARG A 58 -9.03 -14.79 -3.64
N THR A 59 -9.10 -13.45 -3.65
CA THR A 59 -8.32 -12.63 -2.71
C THR A 59 -8.71 -12.90 -1.26
N LYS A 60 -10.00 -13.04 -0.96
CA LYS A 60 -10.46 -13.38 0.40
C LYS A 60 -9.92 -14.73 0.87
N LYS A 61 -10.00 -15.77 0.04
CA LYS A 61 -9.50 -17.11 0.38
C LYS A 61 -7.98 -17.09 0.63
N LEU A 62 -7.23 -16.37 -0.19
CA LEU A 62 -5.79 -16.21 -0.02
C LEU A 62 -5.46 -15.45 1.29
N CYS A 63 -6.17 -14.35 1.57
CA CYS A 63 -6.07 -13.59 2.80
C CYS A 63 -6.28 -14.47 4.05
N ASP A 64 -7.33 -15.29 4.07
CA ASP A 64 -7.61 -16.24 5.16
C ASP A 64 -6.44 -17.20 5.37
N ASN A 65 -5.82 -17.69 4.28
CA ASN A 65 -4.72 -18.64 4.33
C ASN A 65 -3.42 -18.02 4.88
N ILE A 66 -3.14 -16.76 4.56
CA ILE A 66 -1.92 -16.05 5.01
C ILE A 66 -2.13 -15.20 6.27
N LYS A 67 -3.31 -15.30 6.90
CA LYS A 67 -3.72 -14.51 8.07
C LYS A 67 -3.60 -13.00 7.84
N SER A 68 -4.07 -12.56 6.68
CA SER A 68 -4.12 -11.16 6.27
C SER A 68 -5.57 -10.73 6.10
N THR A 69 -5.84 -9.45 6.26
CA THR A 69 -7.14 -8.80 6.06
C THR A 69 -7.23 -8.10 4.71
N GLY A 70 -6.19 -8.19 3.88
CA GLY A 70 -6.14 -7.55 2.57
C GLY A 70 -4.73 -7.36 2.07
N PHE A 71 -4.60 -7.03 0.79
CA PHE A 71 -3.36 -6.67 0.15
C PHE A 71 -3.25 -5.17 -0.03
N TYR A 72 -2.03 -4.67 0.07
CA TYR A 72 -1.70 -3.31 -0.31
C TYR A 72 -0.52 -3.35 -1.28
N ALA A 73 -0.84 -3.36 -2.57
CA ALA A 73 0.15 -3.36 -3.62
C ALA A 73 0.68 -1.95 -3.82
N TYR A 74 1.98 -1.80 -4.02
CA TYR A 74 2.60 -0.48 -4.14
C TYR A 74 3.81 -0.49 -5.08
N VAL A 75 4.12 0.70 -5.59
CA VAL A 75 5.27 0.98 -6.45
C VAL A 75 6.00 2.19 -5.90
N VAL A 76 7.34 2.13 -5.87
CA VAL A 76 8.18 3.28 -5.58
C VAL A 76 8.26 4.13 -6.85
N ILE A 77 7.63 5.30 -6.86
CA ILE A 77 7.58 6.18 -8.03
C ILE A 77 8.83 7.05 -8.10
N ASN A 78 9.22 7.61 -6.96
CA ASN A 78 10.45 8.38 -6.84
C ASN A 78 10.96 8.26 -5.40
N ARG A 79 12.12 7.65 -5.22
CA ARG A 79 12.69 7.38 -3.89
C ARG A 79 13.19 8.67 -3.23
N GLU A 80 13.82 9.57 -3.98
CA GLU A 80 14.34 10.86 -3.48
C GLU A 80 13.21 11.78 -3.00
N LEU A 81 12.11 11.81 -3.75
CA LEU A 81 10.92 12.59 -3.40
C LEU A 81 9.97 11.84 -2.46
N GLN A 82 10.33 10.62 -2.06
CA GLN A 82 9.55 9.72 -1.19
C GLN A 82 8.11 9.55 -1.67
N MET A 83 7.94 9.33 -2.97
CA MET A 83 6.65 9.20 -3.64
C MET A 83 6.36 7.75 -3.98
N TYR A 84 5.16 7.31 -3.61
CA TYR A 84 4.68 5.96 -3.81
C TYR A 84 3.28 6.00 -4.42
N GLU A 85 2.98 5.03 -5.28
CA GLU A 85 1.63 4.75 -5.74
C GLU A 85 1.21 3.43 -5.12
N ALA A 86 0.02 3.36 -4.54
CA ALA A 86 -0.46 2.17 -3.86
C ALA A 86 -1.94 1.92 -4.13
N ARG A 87 -2.36 0.68 -3.89
CA ARG A 87 -3.73 0.23 -4.09
C ARG A 87 -4.10 -0.87 -3.10
N GLU A 88 -5.21 -0.68 -2.40
CA GLU A 88 -5.85 -1.73 -1.59
C GLU A 88 -6.55 -2.78 -2.46
N VAL A 89 -6.39 -4.05 -2.07
CA VAL A 89 -7.06 -5.17 -2.74
C VAL A 89 -7.49 -6.30 -1.77
N PRO A 90 -8.76 -6.75 -1.80
CA PRO A 90 -9.86 -6.17 -2.56
C PRO A 90 -10.21 -4.79 -2.02
N LYS A 91 -10.88 -3.97 -2.85
CA LYS A 91 -11.29 -2.62 -2.45
C LYS A 91 -12.24 -2.70 -1.26
N GLU A 92 -11.75 -2.40 -0.05
CA GLU A 92 -12.62 -2.11 1.08
C GLU A 92 -12.89 -0.60 1.14
N TYR A 93 -14.14 -0.25 1.37
CA TYR A 93 -14.56 1.15 1.51
C TYR A 93 -14.16 1.64 2.90
N GLY A 94 -13.02 2.32 3.02
CA GLY A 94 -12.82 3.30 4.11
C GLY A 94 -11.53 3.24 4.93
N HIS A 95 -10.61 2.32 4.68
CA HIS A 95 -9.42 2.14 5.53
C HIS A 95 -8.08 2.44 4.84
N TRP A 96 -8.12 3.13 3.69
CA TRP A 96 -6.92 3.43 2.92
C TRP A 96 -5.88 4.28 3.68
N GLU A 97 -6.31 5.09 4.66
CA GLU A 97 -5.43 5.82 5.57
C GLU A 97 -4.64 4.90 6.49
N ASP A 98 -5.28 3.87 7.03
CA ASP A 98 -4.63 2.86 7.87
C ASP A 98 -3.62 2.05 7.04
N SER A 99 -4.00 1.67 5.82
CA SER A 99 -3.12 0.94 4.90
C SER A 99 -1.93 1.78 4.46
N ALA A 100 -2.13 3.07 4.15
CA ALA A 100 -1.05 4.00 3.82
C ALA A 100 -0.09 4.17 5.01
N THR A 101 -0.62 4.25 6.23
CA THR A 101 0.19 4.33 7.45
C THR A 101 0.99 3.05 7.67
N ALA A 102 0.36 1.89 7.52
CA ALA A 102 1.04 0.59 7.62
C ALA A 102 2.16 0.46 6.58
N LEU A 103 1.93 0.91 5.34
CA LEU A 103 2.96 0.98 4.32
C LEU A 103 4.12 1.88 4.75
N ALA A 104 3.84 3.09 5.24
CA ALA A 104 4.88 4.03 5.66
C ALA A 104 5.83 3.40 6.69
N PHE A 105 5.28 2.84 7.77
CA PHE A 105 6.09 2.18 8.81
C PHE A 105 6.85 0.96 8.28
N MET A 106 6.26 0.21 7.37
CA MET A 106 6.94 -0.94 6.81
C MET A 106 8.08 -0.54 5.89
N LEU A 107 7.90 0.49 5.08
CA LEU A 107 8.98 1.07 4.31
C LEU A 107 10.11 1.45 5.28
N LEU A 108 9.81 2.21 6.34
CA LEU A 108 10.81 2.64 7.32
C LEU A 108 11.65 1.47 7.90
N LEU A 109 11.03 0.30 8.13
CA LEU A 109 11.73 -0.92 8.58
C LEU A 109 12.64 -1.54 7.52
N ASN A 110 12.46 -1.20 6.25
CA ASN A 110 13.34 -1.56 5.14
C ASN A 110 14.39 -0.47 4.84
N ASP A 111 14.66 0.43 5.80
CA ASP A 111 15.66 1.50 5.74
C ASP A 111 15.37 2.63 4.73
N PHE A 112 14.10 2.85 4.38
CA PHE A 112 13.64 4.03 3.62
C PHE A 112 12.13 4.21 3.80
N PRO A 113 11.53 5.40 3.82
CA PRO A 113 12.10 6.69 3.45
C PRO A 113 12.97 7.31 4.56
N ASP A 114 13.62 8.43 4.25
CA ASP A 114 14.23 9.28 5.28
C ASP A 114 13.12 9.81 6.20
N PRO A 115 13.18 9.49 7.52
CA PRO A 115 12.12 9.84 8.44
C PRO A 115 11.97 11.35 8.70
N HIS A 116 12.92 12.19 8.27
CA HIS A 116 12.85 13.65 8.44
C HIS A 116 11.96 14.33 7.40
N TRP A 117 11.78 13.71 6.23
CA TRP A 117 11.01 14.27 5.14
C TRP A 117 9.61 13.69 5.06
N THR A 118 8.68 14.47 4.51
CA THR A 118 7.33 13.99 4.21
C THR A 118 7.41 12.93 3.12
N LEU A 119 6.68 11.82 3.30
CA LEU A 119 6.41 10.86 2.24
C LEU A 119 4.99 11.05 1.68
N ARG A 120 4.83 10.75 0.40
CA ARG A 120 3.57 10.87 -0.34
C ARG A 120 3.13 9.50 -0.82
N ILE A 121 1.95 9.07 -0.38
CA ILE A 121 1.33 7.83 -0.85
C ILE A 121 0.07 8.21 -1.62
N ARG A 122 0.11 7.97 -2.93
CA ARG A 122 -1.00 8.20 -3.84
C ARG A 122 -1.77 6.91 -4.06
N GLN A 123 -3.07 7.05 -4.27
CA GLN A 123 -3.93 5.94 -4.64
C GLN A 123 -4.83 6.33 -5.81
N GLY A 124 -4.87 5.47 -6.83
CA GLY A 124 -5.78 5.61 -7.96
C GLY A 124 -5.49 6.83 -8.83
N TRP A 125 -4.22 7.25 -8.92
CA TRP A 125 -3.86 8.51 -9.59
C TRP A 125 -4.20 8.54 -11.09
N THR A 126 -4.23 7.38 -11.73
CA THR A 126 -4.61 7.20 -13.14
C THR A 126 -6.13 7.11 -13.36
N ARG A 127 -6.95 7.21 -12.30
CA ARG A 127 -8.42 7.10 -12.35
C ARG A 127 -9.09 8.39 -11.83
N ASP A 128 -10.41 8.46 -11.96
CA ASP A 128 -11.21 9.66 -11.62
C ASP A 128 -11.21 10.02 -10.13
N ARG A 129 -10.90 9.06 -9.24
CA ARG A 129 -10.81 9.28 -7.79
C ARG A 129 -9.36 9.17 -7.33
N ARG A 130 -8.66 10.30 -7.38
CA ARG A 130 -7.28 10.43 -6.91
C ARG A 130 -7.27 10.71 -5.41
N GLY A 131 -6.55 9.89 -4.66
CA GLY A 131 -6.21 10.15 -3.27
C GLY A 131 -4.71 10.37 -3.10
N GLU A 132 -4.33 11.28 -2.21
CA GLU A 132 -2.95 11.42 -1.74
C GLU A 132 -2.98 11.63 -0.22
N ILE A 133 -2.19 10.82 0.50
CA ILE A 133 -1.83 11.08 1.89
C ILE A 133 -0.38 11.52 1.94
N ASN A 134 -0.16 12.55 2.73
CA ASN A 134 1.13 13.02 3.17
C ASN A 134 1.38 12.48 4.59
N LEU A 135 2.47 11.74 4.79
CA LEU A 135 2.89 11.29 6.12
C LEU A 135 4.23 11.90 6.51
N ARG A 136 4.38 12.27 7.77
CA ARG A 136 5.67 12.65 8.37
C ARG A 136 5.87 11.90 9.67
N PHE A 137 6.99 11.21 9.82
CA PHE A 137 7.28 10.49 11.06
C PHE A 137 7.49 11.45 12.22
N ARG A 138 6.94 11.08 13.39
CA ARG A 138 7.16 11.79 14.64
C ARG A 138 8.26 11.08 15.40
N LYS A 139 9.31 11.83 15.76
CA LYS A 139 10.47 11.31 16.48
C LYS A 139 10.49 11.80 17.92
N TRP A 140 10.98 10.95 18.82
CA TRP A 140 11.44 11.32 20.16
C TRP A 140 12.92 10.95 20.24
N GLY A 141 13.80 11.96 20.19
CA GLY A 141 15.23 11.72 19.94
C GLY A 141 15.44 11.02 18.59
N ASN A 142 16.08 9.84 18.61
CA ASN A 142 16.33 9.04 17.41
C ASN A 142 15.22 8.03 17.09
N GLU A 143 14.27 7.82 18.01
CA GLU A 143 13.23 6.82 17.84
C GLU A 143 12.00 7.40 17.13
N VAL A 144 11.43 6.63 16.20
CA VAL A 144 10.14 6.95 15.59
C VAL A 144 9.03 6.45 16.52
N VAL A 145 8.22 7.38 17.04
CA VAL A 145 7.16 7.13 18.03
C VAL A 145 5.76 7.32 17.47
N GLY A 146 5.63 7.52 16.16
CA GLY A 146 4.35 7.75 15.49
C GLY A 146 4.52 8.44 14.13
N CYS A 147 3.41 8.89 13.56
CA CYS A 147 3.39 9.72 12.37
C CYS A 147 2.27 10.75 12.43
N TRP A 148 2.46 11.85 11.72
CA TRP A 148 1.40 12.78 11.35
C TRP A 148 0.88 12.39 9.97
N ILE A 149 -0.44 12.41 9.81
CA ILE A 149 -1.13 12.14 8.56
C ILE A 149 -1.79 13.45 8.14
N GLY A 150 -1.69 13.78 6.84
CA GLY A 150 -2.32 14.95 6.27
C GLY A 150 -2.68 14.74 4.80
N GLY A 151 -3.46 15.66 4.26
CA GLY A 151 -3.92 15.60 2.88
C GLY A 151 -4.72 16.84 2.52
N THR A 152 -5.16 16.90 1.27
CA THR A 152 -6.08 17.95 0.80
C THR A 152 -7.45 17.35 0.55
N ALA A 153 -8.49 18.05 0.99
CA ALA A 153 -9.86 17.73 0.66
C ALA A 153 -10.43 18.84 -0.24
N LYS A 154 -11.35 18.46 -1.12
CA LYS A 154 -12.12 19.40 -1.94
C LYS A 154 -13.60 19.12 -1.71
N PHE A 155 -14.38 20.18 -1.57
CA PHE A 155 -15.83 20.06 -1.58
C PHE A 155 -16.31 19.74 -3.00
N GLU A 156 -16.97 18.60 -3.17
CA GLU A 156 -17.63 18.23 -4.41
C GLU A 156 -19.14 18.41 -4.24
N THR A 157 -19.74 19.30 -5.03
CA THR A 157 -21.20 19.37 -5.17
C THR A 157 -21.66 18.22 -6.06
N GLU A 158 -22.70 17.50 -5.64
CA GLU A 158 -23.37 16.49 -6.45
C GLU A 158 -23.58 16.99 -7.89
N LYS A 159 -23.14 16.22 -8.89
CA LYS A 159 -23.61 16.44 -10.26
C LYS A 159 -25.12 16.27 -10.22
N ARG A 160 -25.88 17.35 -10.49
CA ARG A 160 -27.30 17.22 -10.85
C ARG A 160 -27.37 16.22 -12.00
N VAL A 161 -27.85 15.02 -11.71
CA VAL A 161 -28.25 14.08 -12.76
C VAL A 161 -29.39 14.80 -13.48
N GLY A 162 -29.12 15.25 -14.71
CA GLY A 162 -30.14 15.85 -15.55
C GLY A 162 -31.32 14.88 -15.67
N LYS A 163 -32.52 15.41 -15.45
CA LYS A 163 -33.80 14.72 -15.69
C LYS A 163 -33.89 14.21 -17.12
#